data_AF-A0A2G2KUF3-F1
#
_entry.id   AF-A0A2G2KUF3-F1
#
_cell.length_a   1.000
_cell.length_b   1.000
_cell.length_c   1.000
_cell.angle_alpha   90.00
_cell.angle_beta   90.00
_cell.angle_gamma   90.00
#
_symmetry.space_group_name_H-M   'P 1'
#
loop_
_entity.id
_entity.type
_entity.pdbx_description
1 polymer ?
#
loop_
_entity_poly.entity_id
_entity_poly.type
_entity_poly.pdbx_seq_one_letter_code
_entity_poly.pdbx_strand_id
1 'polypeptide(L)' 'MDEHVIPAFENRILSVDKNVVLVSAKYHVPDPKPYRDTLIAATAVVHNMTVVTRNTSDFCLDEVKTLNPWNVN' A
#
# COMPACT_ATOMS: atom_id res chain seq x y z
N MET A 1 17.33 5.71 -12.66
CA MET A 1 16.25 4.77 -12.27
C MET A 1 16.57 3.38 -12.80
N ASP A 2 16.85 3.27 -14.09
CA ASP A 2 17.02 1.98 -14.78
C ASP A 2 18.26 1.19 -14.38
N GLU A 3 19.36 1.85 -14.00
CA GLU A 3 20.62 1.15 -13.65
C GLU A 3 20.71 0.70 -12.19
N HIS A 4 19.94 1.32 -11.29
CA HIS A 4 20.11 1.14 -9.84
C HIS A 4 18.81 0.81 -9.11
N VAL A 5 17.70 1.48 -9.45
CA VAL A 5 16.43 1.30 -8.74
C VAL A 5 15.69 0.08 -9.28
N ILE A 6 15.46 0.01 -10.60
CA ILE A 6 14.74 -1.13 -11.19
C ILE A 6 15.42 -2.47 -10.87
N PRO A 7 16.75 -2.63 -11.03
CA PRO A 7 17.42 -3.89 -10.72
C PRO A 7 17.37 -4.23 -9.22
N ALA A 8 17.50 -3.23 -8.33
CA ALA A 8 17.45 -3.47 -6.90
C ALA A 8 16.10 -4.06 -6.43
N PHE A 9 14.99 -3.70 -7.10
CA PHE A 9 13.64 -4.18 -6.76
C PHE A 9 13.14 -5.31 -7.66
N GLU A 10 13.99 -5.86 -8.52
CA GLU A 10 13.64 -7.02 -9.34
C GLU A 10 13.09 -8.16 -8.47
N ASN A 11 12.02 -8.81 -8.92
CA ASN A 11 11.28 -9.83 -8.17
C ASN A 11 10.63 -9.36 -6.86
N ARG A 12 10.65 -8.05 -6.55
CA ARG A 12 10.01 -7.44 -5.37
C ARG A 12 8.97 -6.38 -5.74
N ILE A 13 8.56 -6.34 -7.01
CA ILE A 13 7.47 -5.48 -7.52
C ILE A 13 6.18 -6.28 -7.47
N LEU A 14 5.23 -5.84 -6.64
CA LEU A 14 3.92 -6.47 -6.51
C LEU A 14 2.95 -5.89 -7.54
N SER A 15 2.23 -6.78 -8.23
CA SER A 15 1.21 -6.37 -9.19
C SER A 15 -0.10 -6.00 -8.50
N VAL A 16 -0.81 -5.02 -9.05
CA VAL A 16 -2.21 -4.74 -8.68
C VAL A 16 -3.09 -5.72 -9.43
N ASP A 17 -3.45 -6.83 -8.79
CA ASP A 17 -4.28 -7.87 -9.36
C ASP A 17 -5.75 -7.79 -8.92
N LYS A 18 -6.55 -8.77 -9.33
CA LYS A 18 -7.98 -8.84 -8.97
C LYS A 18 -8.21 -8.82 -7.45
N ASN A 19 -7.39 -9.50 -6.67
CA ASN A 19 -7.56 -9.58 -5.21
C ASN A 19 -7.28 -8.22 -4.58
N VAL A 20 -6.22 -7.53 -5.03
CA VAL A 20 -5.92 -6.16 -4.61
C VAL A 20 -7.08 -5.21 -4.93
N VAL A 21 -7.61 -5.27 -6.16
CA VAL A 21 -8.72 -4.38 -6.57
C VAL A 21 -9.99 -4.65 -5.76
N LEU A 22 -10.32 -5.91 -5.46
CA LEU A 22 -11.49 -6.25 -4.65
C LEU A 22 -11.38 -5.74 -3.21
N VAL A 23 -10.19 -5.79 -2.60
CA VAL A 23 -9.96 -5.21 -1.28
C VAL A 23 -10.04 -3.69 -1.33
N SER A 24 -9.41 -3.05 -2.32
CA SER A 24 -9.43 -1.60 -2.52
C SER A 24 -10.84 -1.06 -2.74
N ALA A 25 -11.69 -1.77 -3.49
CA ALA A 25 -13.07 -1.36 -3.79
C ALA A 25 -13.93 -1.13 -2.54
N LYS A 26 -13.70 -1.88 -1.46
CA LYS A 26 -14.44 -1.74 -0.18
C LYS A 26 -14.29 -0.36 0.45
N TYR A 27 -13.22 0.36 0.13
CA TYR A 27 -12.87 1.66 0.72
C TYR A 27 -13.36 2.85 -0.10
N HIS A 28 -14.15 2.62 -1.14
CA HIS A 28 -14.70 3.69 -1.98
C HIS A 28 -16.17 4.00 -1.69
N VAL A 29 -16.81 3.30 -0.74
CA VAL A 29 -18.23 3.43 -0.40
C VAL A 29 -18.39 3.40 1.14
N PRO A 30 -19.24 4.27 1.73
CA PRO A 30 -19.99 5.35 1.09
C PRO A 30 -19.12 6.58 0.75
N ASP A 31 -17.99 6.74 1.42
CA ASP A 31 -17.10 7.90 1.30
C ASP A 31 -15.84 7.53 0.50
N PRO A 32 -15.67 8.01 -0.75
CA PRO A 32 -14.54 7.63 -1.58
C PRO A 32 -13.20 8.07 -0.98
N LYS A 33 -12.35 7.11 -0.63
CA LYS A 33 -10.94 7.35 -0.31
C LYS A 33 -10.11 7.55 -1.60
N PRO A 34 -8.94 8.20 -1.52
CA PRO A 34 -8.05 8.34 -2.67
C PRO A 34 -7.66 6.97 -3.26
N TYR A 35 -7.87 6.78 -4.57
CA TYR A 35 -7.69 5.47 -5.20
C TYR A 35 -6.27 4.91 -5.10
N ARG A 36 -5.24 5.77 -5.05
CA ARG A 36 -3.84 5.33 -4.97
C ARG A 36 -3.53 4.73 -3.61
N ASP A 37 -3.97 5.40 -2.55
CA ASP A 37 -3.71 4.98 -1.18
C ASP A 37 -4.47 3.68 -0.89
N THR A 38 -5.71 3.55 -1.38
CA THR A 38 -6.46 2.31 -1.24
C THR A 38 -5.84 1.14 -2.01
N LEU A 39 -5.22 1.37 -3.18
CA LEU A 39 -4.50 0.32 -3.91
C LEU A 39 -3.22 -0.13 -3.18
N ILE A 40 -2.42 0.81 -2.69
CA ILE A 40 -1.20 0.50 -1.92
C ILE A 40 -1.56 -0.24 -0.63
N ALA A 41 -2.57 0.25 0.07
CA ALA A 41 -3.08 -0.36 1.31
C ALA A 41 -3.62 -1.77 1.06
N ALA A 42 -4.46 -1.95 0.04
CA ALA A 42 -4.99 -3.25 -0.34
C ALA A 42 -3.90 -4.25 -0.72
N THR A 43 -2.84 -3.79 -1.41
CA THR A 43 -1.67 -4.61 -1.73
C THR A 43 -1.01 -5.11 -0.45
N ALA A 44 -0.80 -4.23 0.54
CA ALA A 44 -0.23 -4.62 1.82
C ALA A 44 -1.11 -5.63 2.58
N VAL A 45 -2.43 -5.45 2.59
CA VAL A 45 -3.36 -6.41 3.22
C VAL A 45 -3.29 -7.78 2.55
N VAL A 46 -3.41 -7.84 1.22
CA VAL A 46 -3.41 -9.10 0.46
C VAL A 46 -2.12 -9.89 0.68
N HIS A 47 -0.99 -9.20 0.80
CA HIS A 47 0.33 -9.82 0.99
C HIS A 47 0.76 -9.91 2.47
N ASN A 48 -0.09 -9.53 3.42
CA ASN A 48 0.22 -9.47 4.86
C ASN A 48 1.51 -8.67 5.18
N MET A 49 1.66 -7.51 4.53
CA MET A 49 2.81 -6.61 4.66
C MET A 49 2.45 -5.33 5.43
N THR A 50 3.47 -4.55 5.77
CA THR A 50 3.34 -3.22 6.42
C THR A 50 3.66 -2.13 5.41
N VAL A 51 2.81 -1.10 5.32
CA VAL A 51 3.09 0.10 4.52
C VAL A 51 4.06 0.99 5.29
N VAL A 52 5.24 1.24 4.71
CA VAL A 52 6.19 2.21 5.26
C VAL A 52 5.91 3.58 4.63
N THR A 53 5.47 4.55 5.43
CA THR A 53 5.05 5.87 4.95
C THR A 53 5.21 6.97 5.99
N ARG A 54 5.52 8.20 5.56
CA ARG A 54 5.45 9.38 6.43
C ARG A 54 4.02 9.70 6.87
N ASN A 55 3.06 9.47 5.97
CA ASN A 55 1.68 9.91 6.12
C ASN A 55 0.81 8.73 6.54
N THR A 56 0.99 8.24 7.77
CA THR A 56 0.23 7.08 8.26
C THR A 56 -1.29 7.33 8.30
N SER A 57 -1.71 8.60 8.41
CA SER A 57 -3.12 9.02 8.37
C SER A 57 -3.83 8.70 7.06
N ASP A 58 -3.08 8.65 5.95
CA ASP A 58 -3.66 8.42 4.62
C ASP A 58 -4.04 6.93 4.44
N PHE A 59 -3.49 6.07 5.32
CA PHE A 59 -3.59 4.62 5.29
C PHE A 59 -4.43 4.04 6.44
N CYS A 60 -5.35 4.85 7.00
CA CYS A 60 -6.29 4.44 8.06
C CYS A 60 -7.38 3.47 7.56
N LEU A 61 -6.98 2.40 6.89
CA LEU A 61 -7.83 1.25 6.60
C LEU A 61 -7.67 0.28 7.78
N ASP A 62 -8.77 -0.23 8.33
CA ASP A 62 -8.79 -0.97 9.61
C ASP A 62 -7.79 -2.14 9.68
N GLU A 63 -7.45 -2.73 8.53
CA GLU A 63 -6.58 -3.92 8.44
C GLU A 63 -5.13 -3.61 8.02
N VAL A 64 -4.80 -2.35 7.66
CA VAL A 64 -3.45 -1.99 7.20
C VAL A 64 -2.52 -1.67 8.37
N LYS A 65 -1.40 -2.38 8.42
CA LYS A 65 -0.28 -2.04 9.29
C LYS A 65 0.53 -0.93 8.64
N THR A 66 0.81 0.13 9.39
CA THR A 66 1.69 1.22 8.93
C THR A 66 2.92 1.37 9.82
N LEU A 67 4.03 1.78 9.23
CA LEU A 67 5.25 2.16 9.92
C LEU A 67 5.70 3.53 9.41
N ASN A 68 5.85 4.49 10.31
CA ASN A 68 6.44 5.79 9.98
C ASN A 68 7.95 5.75 10.23
N PRO A 69 8.81 5.72 9.19
CA PRO A 69 10.25 5.56 9.35
C PRO A 69 10.92 6.79 9.99
N TRP A 70 10.21 7.91 10.13
CA TRP A 70 10.70 9.09 10.85
C TRP A 70 10.38 9.07 12.35
N ASN A 71 9.55 8.13 12.80
CA ASN A 71 9.19 7.97 14.22
C ASN A 71 9.90 6.78 14.88
N VAL A 72 10.57 5.93 14.10
CA VAL A 72 11.45 4.88 14.62
C VAL A 72 12.84 5.50 14.84
N ASN A 73 13.24 5.59 16.11
CA ASN A 73 14.62 5.87 16.52
C ASN A 73 15.49 4.63 16.31
#